data_AF-A0AA96TRH5-F1
#
_entry.id   AF-A0AA96TRH5-F1
#
_cell.length_a   1.000
_cell.length_b   1.000
_cell.length_c   1.000
_cell.angle_alpha   90.00
_cell.angle_beta   90.00
_cell.angle_gamma   90.00
#
_symmetry.space_group_name_H-M   'P 1'
#
loop_
_entity.id
_entity.type
_entity.pdbx_description
1 polymer ?
#
loop_
_entity_poly.entity_id
_entity_poly.type
_entity_poly.pdbx_seq_one_letter_code
_entity_poly.pdbx_strand_id
1 'polypeptide(L)'
;MGQLWDLWHHWLSGKKVDEGHLWGLSILAWGRIGKGLQFLAGLTVILDLIGPERLRLFGRKYITVNWIENLWSLDNKNSAAPLVIVLLGNLSILIFVIRPAVESNPKPMFIAGAILWLISLAIVCILFWKNSPNRKLWEDNATLKEIFFDLRLLLAFATVVAVFTPLLTPWLILIYGIISPLGRGLNFIFNRNNPGWLLRLLAFTLFLTGFHFDLLAS
;
A
#
# COMPACT_ATOMS: atom_id res chain seq x y z
N MET A 1 32.84 -3.03 12.21
CA MET A 1 32.88 -3.88 11.00
C MET A 1 33.19 -5.36 11.29
N GLY A 2 33.27 -5.82 12.55
CA GLY A 2 33.62 -7.22 12.88
C GLY A 2 32.46 -8.23 12.89
N GLN A 3 31.24 -7.80 13.23
CA GLN A 3 30.13 -8.74 13.53
C GLN A 3 29.84 -9.76 12.42
N LEU A 4 29.79 -9.34 11.15
CA LEU A 4 29.50 -10.28 10.06
C LEU A 4 30.64 -11.29 9.86
N TRP A 5 31.88 -10.84 9.94
CA TRP A 5 33.05 -11.70 9.77
C TRP A 5 33.19 -12.68 10.94
N ASP A 6 32.89 -12.23 12.16
CA ASP A 6 32.88 -13.07 13.35
C ASP A 6 31.85 -14.20 13.22
N LEU A 7 30.65 -13.90 12.74
CA LEU A 7 29.60 -14.91 12.50
C LEU A 7 30.02 -15.93 11.44
N TRP A 8 30.66 -15.46 10.35
CA TRP A 8 31.25 -16.36 9.35
C TRP A 8 32.32 -17.27 9.95
N HIS A 9 33.18 -16.74 10.81
CA HIS A 9 34.23 -17.53 11.43
C HIS A 9 33.66 -18.57 12.42
N HIS A 10 32.60 -18.20 13.16
CA HIS A 10 31.87 -19.13 14.03
C HIS A 10 31.18 -20.24 13.22
N TRP A 11 30.50 -19.88 12.13
CA TRP A 11 29.85 -20.84 11.24
C TRP A 11 30.87 -21.81 10.62
N LEU A 12 31.99 -21.30 10.08
CA LEU A 12 33.08 -22.11 9.52
C LEU A 12 33.74 -23.04 10.56
N SER A 13 33.68 -22.69 11.85
CA SER A 13 34.18 -23.54 12.94
C SER A 13 33.22 -24.69 13.33
N GLY A 14 32.05 -24.79 12.67
CA GLY A 14 31.03 -25.80 12.95
C GLY A 14 30.18 -25.51 14.18
N LYS A 15 30.29 -24.31 14.78
CA LYS A 15 29.43 -23.89 15.89
C LYS A 15 28.10 -23.39 15.33
N LYS A 16 26.99 -23.82 15.93
CA LYS A 16 25.66 -23.28 15.62
C LYS A 16 25.60 -21.80 15.96
N VAL A 17 25.00 -21.01 15.07
CA VAL A 17 24.93 -19.54 15.18
C VAL A 17 23.50 -19.07 15.50
N ASP A 18 22.64 -19.98 15.94
CA ASP A 18 21.18 -19.79 16.05
C ASP A 18 20.78 -18.62 16.99
N GLU A 19 21.58 -18.34 18.01
CA GLU A 19 21.33 -17.28 19.01
C GLU A 19 22.00 -15.93 18.67
N GLY A 20 22.78 -15.88 17.58
CA GLY A 20 23.47 -14.68 17.16
C GLY A 20 22.52 -13.60 16.66
N HIS A 21 22.91 -12.35 16.88
CA HIS A 21 22.22 -11.17 16.36
C HIS A 21 23.13 -10.43 15.40
N LEU A 22 22.64 -10.12 14.19
CA LEU A 22 23.32 -9.30 13.20
C LEU A 22 22.53 -8.00 13.02
N TRP A 23 23.18 -6.86 13.27
CA TRP A 23 22.55 -5.53 13.20
C TRP A 23 21.23 -5.42 14.01
N GLY A 24 21.16 -6.09 15.16
CA GLY A 24 20.01 -6.05 16.06
C GLY A 24 18.86 -7.01 15.70
N LEU A 25 18.94 -7.73 14.59
CA LEU A 25 17.99 -8.76 14.20
C LEU A 25 18.57 -10.15 14.43
N SER A 26 17.73 -11.12 14.81
CA SER A 26 18.17 -12.51 14.97
C SER A 26 18.63 -13.08 13.62
N ILE A 27 19.60 -13.99 13.65
CA ILE A 27 20.08 -14.66 12.44
C ILE A 27 18.98 -15.44 11.73
N LEU A 28 18.01 -16.00 12.48
CA LEU A 28 16.81 -16.60 11.90
C LEU A 28 15.99 -15.59 11.06
N ALA A 29 15.85 -14.34 11.53
CA ALA A 29 15.17 -13.30 10.75
C ALA A 29 15.94 -12.97 9.47
N TRP A 30 17.27 -12.90 9.53
CA TRP A 30 18.11 -12.74 8.34
C TRP A 30 17.99 -13.91 7.37
N GLY A 31 17.92 -15.16 7.85
CA GLY A 31 17.67 -16.32 6.98
C GLY A 31 16.33 -16.21 6.24
N ARG A 32 15.27 -15.72 6.88
CA ARG A 32 13.98 -15.46 6.23
C ARG A 32 14.07 -14.35 5.18
N ILE A 33 14.78 -13.26 5.49
CA ILE A 33 15.07 -12.19 4.53
C ILE A 33 15.85 -12.77 3.35
N GLY A 34 16.85 -13.63 3.61
CA GLY A 34 17.66 -14.30 2.61
C GLY A 34 16.83 -15.12 1.62
N LYS A 35 15.90 -15.94 2.13
CA LYS A 35 14.93 -16.68 1.29
C LYS A 35 14.04 -15.75 0.47
N GLY A 36 13.61 -14.63 1.04
CA GLY A 36 12.89 -13.58 0.31
C GLY A 36 13.70 -13.00 -0.85
N LEU A 37 14.99 -12.69 -0.63
CA LEU A 37 15.89 -12.18 -1.67
C LEU A 37 16.14 -13.22 -2.77
N GLN A 38 16.34 -14.50 -2.41
CA GLN A 38 16.47 -15.59 -3.38
C GLN A 38 15.21 -15.76 -4.23
N PHE A 39 14.02 -15.68 -3.61
CA PHE A 39 12.75 -15.72 -4.33
C PHE A 39 12.61 -14.56 -5.32
N LEU A 40 12.95 -13.34 -4.90
CA LEU A 40 12.94 -12.17 -5.78
C LEU A 40 13.94 -12.31 -6.94
N ALA A 41 15.12 -12.89 -6.69
CA ALA A 41 16.08 -13.20 -7.74
C ALA A 41 15.51 -14.23 -8.75
N GLY A 42 14.86 -15.29 -8.28
CA GLY A 42 14.16 -16.22 -9.15
C GLY A 42 13.07 -15.55 -9.99
N LEU A 43 12.29 -14.66 -9.37
CA LEU A 43 11.26 -13.88 -10.07
C LEU A 43 11.84 -13.00 -11.18
N THR A 44 13.01 -12.38 -10.95
CA THR A 44 13.68 -11.59 -12.00
C THR A 44 14.13 -12.44 -13.19
N VAL A 45 14.53 -13.70 -12.98
CA VAL A 45 14.83 -14.63 -14.08
C VAL A 45 13.57 -14.98 -14.85
N ILE A 46 12.44 -15.23 -14.16
CA ILE A 46 11.14 -15.47 -14.81
C ILE A 46 10.74 -14.26 -15.66
N LEU A 47 10.93 -13.04 -15.14
CA LEU A 47 10.67 -11.81 -15.90
C LEU A 47 11.57 -11.67 -17.12
N ASP A 48 12.84 -12.06 -17.04
CA ASP A 48 13.77 -12.10 -18.19
C ASP A 48 13.30 -13.14 -19.24
N LEU A 49 12.83 -14.31 -18.80
CA LEU A 49 12.30 -15.36 -19.67
C LEU A 49 11.00 -14.96 -20.39
N ILE A 50 10.12 -14.20 -19.73
CA ILE A 50 8.90 -13.64 -20.37
C ILE A 50 9.28 -12.69 -21.51
N GLY A 51 10.44 -12.03 -21.38
CA GLY A 51 10.97 -11.09 -22.35
C GLY A 51 10.35 -9.69 -22.23
N PRO A 52 11.10 -8.64 -22.58
CA PRO A 52 10.67 -7.26 -22.39
C PRO A 52 9.45 -6.89 -23.24
N GLU A 53 9.25 -7.53 -24.40
CA GLU A 53 8.17 -7.19 -25.32
C GLU A 53 6.79 -7.56 -24.76
N ARG A 54 6.66 -8.74 -24.15
CA ARG A 54 5.39 -9.17 -23.52
C ARG A 54 5.05 -8.30 -22.33
N LEU A 55 6.06 -7.93 -21.53
CA LEU A 55 5.89 -7.02 -20.40
C LEU A 55 5.47 -5.61 -20.86
N ARG A 56 6.04 -5.10 -21.97
CA ARG A 56 5.62 -3.82 -22.57
C ARG A 56 4.18 -3.86 -23.06
N LEU A 57 3.77 -4.93 -23.75
CA LEU A 57 2.38 -5.11 -24.19
C LEU A 57 1.40 -5.15 -23.01
N PHE A 58 1.74 -5.91 -21.96
CA PHE A 58 0.96 -5.97 -20.74
C PHE A 58 0.87 -4.60 -20.04
N GLY A 59 2.00 -3.89 -19.92
CA GLY A 59 2.07 -2.57 -19.33
C GLY A 59 1.23 -1.54 -20.08
N ARG A 60 1.25 -1.54 -21.42
CA ARG A 60 0.41 -0.66 -22.24
C ARG A 60 -1.08 -0.89 -21.99
N LYS A 61 -1.52 -2.15 -21.87
CA LYS A 61 -2.93 -2.49 -21.57
C LYS A 61 -3.38 -2.00 -20.19
N TYR A 62 -2.48 -1.96 -19.21
CA TYR A 62 -2.79 -1.48 -17.86
C TYR A 62 -2.68 0.05 -17.71
N ILE A 63 -1.75 0.69 -18.42
CA ILE A 63 -1.53 2.15 -18.36
C ILE A 63 -2.66 2.93 -19.06
N THR A 64 -3.33 2.35 -20.07
CA THR A 64 -4.43 3.02 -20.78
C THR A 64 -5.65 3.35 -19.91
N VAL A 65 -5.79 2.74 -18.73
CA VAL A 65 -6.83 3.16 -17.80
C VAL A 65 -6.28 4.34 -17.00
N ASN A 66 -6.46 5.54 -17.55
CA ASN A 66 -5.99 6.79 -16.98
C ASN A 66 -6.88 7.19 -15.79
N TRP A 67 -6.97 6.33 -14.78
CA TRP A 67 -7.81 6.53 -13.59
C TRP A 67 -7.50 7.84 -12.87
N ILE A 68 -6.24 8.28 -12.90
CA ILE A 68 -5.84 9.58 -12.34
C ILE A 68 -6.48 10.69 -13.17
N GLU A 69 -6.32 10.67 -14.49
CA GLU A 69 -7.03 11.63 -15.34
C GLU A 69 -8.54 11.56 -15.14
N ASN A 70 -9.17 10.38 -15.02
CA ASN A 70 -10.61 10.28 -14.71
C ASN A 70 -10.99 10.78 -13.30
N LEU A 71 -10.11 10.64 -12.30
CA LEU A 71 -10.29 11.17 -10.95
C LEU A 71 -10.14 12.70 -10.92
N TRP A 72 -9.25 13.24 -11.75
CA TRP A 72 -8.96 14.68 -11.86
C TRP A 72 -9.84 15.39 -12.91
N SER A 73 -10.36 14.68 -13.90
CA SER A 73 -11.28 15.14 -14.95
C SER A 73 -12.74 15.09 -14.52
N LEU A 74 -13.01 14.70 -13.27
CA LEU A 74 -14.18 15.17 -12.55
C LEU A 74 -14.00 16.69 -12.34
N ASP A 75 -14.13 17.44 -13.44
CA ASP A 75 -13.92 18.88 -13.62
C ASP A 75 -14.83 19.77 -12.77
N ASN A 76 -15.62 19.15 -11.89
CA ASN A 76 -16.25 19.87 -10.81
C ASN A 76 -15.21 20.05 -9.70
N LYS A 77 -14.64 21.27 -9.56
CA LYS A 77 -13.75 21.67 -8.45
C LYS A 77 -14.25 21.24 -7.05
N ASN A 78 -15.51 20.88 -6.92
CA ASN A 78 -16.17 20.42 -5.71
C ASN A 78 -16.11 18.90 -5.43
N SER A 79 -15.69 18.04 -6.38
CA SER A 79 -15.69 16.56 -6.20
C SER A 79 -14.37 15.95 -5.73
N ALA A 80 -13.23 16.65 -5.88
CA ALA A 80 -11.94 16.12 -5.41
C ALA A 80 -11.77 16.24 -3.88
N ALA A 81 -12.32 17.29 -3.27
CA ALA A 81 -12.17 17.55 -1.84
C ALA A 81 -12.76 16.44 -0.94
N PRO A 82 -13.98 15.92 -1.17
CA PRO A 82 -14.52 14.80 -0.39
C PRO A 82 -13.65 13.55 -0.47
N LEU A 83 -13.10 13.24 -1.65
CA LEU A 83 -12.27 12.05 -1.87
C LEU A 83 -10.94 12.15 -1.12
N VAL A 84 -10.28 13.32 -1.15
CA VAL A 84 -9.06 13.57 -0.38
C VAL A 84 -9.34 13.50 1.13
N ILE A 85 -10.46 14.06 1.60
CA ILE A 85 -10.84 14.03 3.02
C ILE A 85 -11.13 12.59 3.48
N VAL A 86 -11.85 11.80 2.67
CA VAL A 86 -12.10 10.37 2.95
C VAL A 86 -10.78 9.59 2.98
N LEU A 87 -9.88 9.80 2.02
CA LEU A 87 -8.58 9.12 2.01
C LEU A 87 -7.73 9.48 3.23
N LEU A 88 -7.66 10.75 3.62
CA LEU A 88 -6.94 11.19 4.82
C LEU A 88 -7.57 10.62 6.11
N GLY A 89 -8.90 10.59 6.20
CA GLY A 89 -9.62 9.99 7.32
C GLY A 89 -9.41 8.48 7.45
N ASN A 90 -9.25 7.78 6.32
CA ASN A 90 -8.96 6.34 6.34
C ASN A 90 -7.48 6.05 6.61
N LEU A 91 -6.57 6.91 6.12
CA LEU A 91 -5.15 6.79 6.40
C LEU A 91 -4.85 7.03 7.89
N SER A 92 -5.58 7.95 8.54
CA SER A 92 -5.49 8.14 9.99
C SER A 92 -6.00 6.91 10.74
N ILE A 93 -7.15 6.32 10.35
CA ILE A 93 -7.61 5.04 10.93
C ILE A 93 -6.54 3.95 10.77
N LEU A 94 -5.93 3.82 9.60
CA LEU A 94 -4.93 2.77 9.37
C LEU A 94 -3.70 2.95 10.28
N ILE A 95 -3.22 4.19 10.45
CA ILE A 95 -2.16 4.53 11.42
C ILE A 95 -2.61 4.19 12.85
N PHE A 96 -3.82 4.58 13.23
CA PHE A 96 -4.36 4.38 14.58
C PHE A 96 -4.83 2.96 14.88
N VAL A 97 -5.03 2.09 13.89
CA VAL A 97 -5.37 0.68 14.07
C VAL A 97 -4.12 -0.19 14.06
N ILE A 98 -3.15 0.11 13.18
CA ILE A 98 -1.89 -0.65 13.10
C ILE A 98 -0.98 -0.35 14.30
N ARG A 99 -0.89 0.91 14.74
CA ARG A 99 -0.01 1.29 15.85
C ARG A 99 -0.35 0.61 17.19
N PRO A 100 -1.61 0.49 17.63
CA PRO A 100 -1.94 -0.25 18.84
C PRO A 100 -1.69 -1.75 18.78
N ALA A 101 -1.48 -2.35 17.60
CA ALA A 101 -0.98 -3.73 17.53
C ALA A 101 0.48 -3.86 18.01
N VAL A 102 1.18 -2.73 18.22
CA VAL A 102 2.56 -2.64 18.70
C VAL A 102 2.64 -2.17 20.16
N GLU A 103 1.60 -1.52 20.70
CA GLU A 103 1.60 -0.93 22.06
C GLU A 103 0.69 -1.70 23.02
N SER A 104 1.10 -1.81 24.30
CA SER A 104 0.44 -2.67 25.30
C SER A 104 -0.92 -2.16 25.81
N ASN A 105 -1.34 -0.93 25.48
CA ASN A 105 -2.61 -0.36 25.93
C ASN A 105 -3.35 0.41 24.82
N PRO A 106 -4.17 -0.27 24.01
CA PRO A 106 -4.69 0.30 22.76
C PRO A 106 -5.90 1.24 22.91
N LYS A 107 -6.57 1.26 24.07
CA LYS A 107 -7.89 1.88 24.25
C LYS A 107 -8.00 3.38 23.90
N PRO A 108 -7.10 4.28 24.35
CA PRO A 108 -7.24 5.72 24.06
C PRO A 108 -7.03 6.05 22.57
N MET A 109 -6.19 5.28 21.87
CA MET A 109 -5.95 5.47 20.44
C MET A 109 -7.15 5.09 19.58
N PHE A 110 -7.86 4.02 19.94
CA PHE A 110 -9.09 3.63 19.22
C PHE A 110 -10.18 4.70 19.31
N ILE A 111 -10.35 5.31 20.50
CA ILE A 111 -11.33 6.39 20.70
C ILE A 111 -10.98 7.61 19.84
N ALA A 112 -9.70 8.01 19.82
CA ALA A 112 -9.24 9.12 19.00
C ALA A 112 -9.46 8.87 17.49
N GLY A 113 -9.15 7.66 17.01
CA GLY A 113 -9.40 7.26 15.63
C GLY A 113 -10.89 7.27 15.26
N ALA A 114 -11.77 6.79 16.14
CA ALA A 114 -13.21 6.81 15.94
C ALA A 114 -13.78 8.23 15.88
N ILE A 115 -13.30 9.15 16.73
CA ILE A 115 -13.71 10.56 16.71
C ILE A 115 -13.29 11.24 15.41
N LEU A 116 -12.03 11.06 14.98
CA LEU A 116 -11.54 11.60 13.70
C LEU A 116 -12.34 11.09 12.51
N TRP A 117 -12.73 9.82 12.55
CA TRP A 117 -13.58 9.23 11.53
C TRP A 117 -14.98 9.86 11.48
N LEU A 118 -15.63 10.04 12.64
CA LEU A 118 -16.94 10.70 12.73
C LEU A 118 -16.90 12.14 12.24
N ILE A 119 -15.84 12.89 12.57
CA ILE A 119 -15.63 14.25 12.07
C ILE A 119 -15.48 14.24 10.54
N SER A 120 -14.69 13.32 10.00
CA SER A 120 -14.49 13.19 8.55
C SER A 120 -15.81 12.89 7.83
N LEU A 121 -16.63 12.00 8.41
CA LEU A 121 -17.94 11.65 7.90
C LEU A 121 -18.89 12.85 7.94
N ALA A 122 -18.94 13.59 9.05
CA ALA A 122 -19.75 14.81 9.16
C ALA A 122 -19.37 15.86 8.09
N ILE A 123 -18.07 16.06 7.82
CA ILE A 123 -17.61 16.97 6.77
C ILE A 123 -18.08 16.50 5.39
N VAL A 124 -17.98 15.20 5.09
CA VAL A 124 -18.48 14.64 3.82
C VAL A 124 -19.99 14.86 3.68
N CYS A 125 -20.76 14.63 4.74
CA CYS A 125 -22.20 14.87 4.76
C CYS A 125 -22.54 16.35 4.49
N ILE A 126 -21.81 17.28 5.11
CA ILE A 126 -21.98 18.73 4.90
C ILE A 126 -21.64 19.12 3.45
N LEU A 127 -20.53 18.61 2.91
CA LEU A 127 -20.11 18.90 1.54
C LEU A 127 -21.10 18.31 0.51
N PHE A 128 -21.60 17.10 0.78
CA PHE A 128 -22.62 16.46 -0.05
C PHE A 128 -23.93 17.26 -0.02
N TRP A 129 -24.40 17.66 1.17
CA TRP A 129 -25.58 18.48 1.33
C TRP A 129 -25.44 19.82 0.59
N LYS A 130 -24.30 20.50 0.74
CA LYS A 130 -24.01 21.78 0.08
C LYS A 130 -24.02 21.67 -1.46
N ASN A 131 -23.58 20.54 -2.00
CA ASN A 131 -23.49 20.29 -3.44
C ASN A 131 -24.69 19.54 -4.01
N SER A 132 -25.70 19.19 -3.20
CA SER A 132 -26.86 18.44 -3.67
C SER A 132 -27.66 19.32 -4.65
N PRO A 133 -27.96 18.83 -5.87
CA PRO A 133 -28.75 19.58 -6.86
C PRO A 133 -30.16 19.90 -6.35
N ASN A 134 -30.65 19.12 -5.37
CA ASN A 134 -31.97 19.29 -4.79
C ASN A 134 -32.04 20.36 -3.69
N ARG A 135 -30.95 21.08 -3.39
CA ARG A 135 -30.94 22.05 -2.28
C ARG A 135 -32.08 23.08 -2.37
N LYS A 136 -32.35 23.64 -3.55
CA LYS A 136 -33.45 24.61 -3.75
C LYS A 136 -34.83 23.98 -3.53
N LEU A 137 -35.02 22.73 -3.96
CA LEU A 137 -36.24 21.96 -3.71
C LEU A 137 -36.49 21.77 -2.21
N TRP A 138 -35.43 21.67 -1.42
CA TRP A 138 -35.55 21.49 0.03
C TRP A 138 -35.92 22.77 0.77
N GLU A 139 -35.44 23.92 0.29
CA GLU A 139 -35.72 25.22 0.91
C GLU A 139 -37.20 25.62 0.75
N ASP A 140 -37.88 25.17 -0.31
CA ASP A 140 -39.22 25.64 -0.64
C ASP A 140 -40.37 24.74 -0.14
N ASN A 141 -40.21 23.42 0.01
CA ASN A 141 -41.36 22.53 0.31
C ASN A 141 -41.03 21.14 0.90
N ALA A 142 -39.84 20.93 1.49
CA ALA A 142 -39.47 19.60 1.99
C ALA A 142 -40.43 19.10 3.07
N THR A 143 -41.19 18.04 2.76
CA THR A 143 -41.93 17.33 3.79
C THR A 143 -40.94 16.54 4.65
N LEU A 144 -41.16 16.50 5.98
CA LEU A 144 -40.27 15.79 6.92
C LEU A 144 -39.90 14.37 6.46
N LYS A 145 -40.81 13.68 5.75
CA LYS A 145 -40.59 12.32 5.21
C LYS A 145 -39.47 12.26 4.16
N GLU A 146 -39.35 13.24 3.28
CA GLU A 146 -38.31 13.29 2.25
C GLU A 146 -36.93 13.52 2.90
N ILE A 147 -36.87 14.43 3.88
CA ILE A 147 -35.65 14.67 4.67
C ILE A 147 -35.19 13.39 5.38
N PHE A 148 -36.11 12.65 6.00
CA PHE A 148 -35.78 11.38 6.67
C PHE A 148 -35.33 10.29 5.70
N PHE A 149 -35.90 10.24 4.49
CA PHE A 149 -35.50 9.28 3.46
C PHE A 149 -34.06 9.54 2.99
N ASP A 150 -33.74 10.79 2.65
CA ASP A 150 -32.40 11.18 2.21
C ASP A 150 -31.36 11.03 3.31
N LEU A 151 -31.71 11.33 4.57
CA LEU A 151 -30.83 11.09 5.71
C LEU A 151 -30.51 9.61 5.90
N ARG A 152 -31.50 8.72 5.76
CA ARG A 152 -31.29 7.25 5.84
C ARG A 152 -30.41 6.76 4.71
N LEU A 153 -30.63 7.23 3.49
CA LEU A 153 -29.81 6.87 2.33
C LEU A 153 -28.36 7.30 2.52
N LEU A 154 -28.14 8.51 3.04
CA LEU A 154 -26.83 9.07 3.32
C LEU A 154 -26.12 8.31 4.45
N LEU A 155 -26.82 7.94 5.53
CA LEU A 155 -26.30 7.08 6.60
C LEU A 155 -25.93 5.68 6.09
N ALA A 156 -26.79 5.08 5.25
CA ALA A 156 -26.51 3.77 4.65
C ALA A 156 -25.28 3.83 3.74
N PHE A 157 -25.19 4.83 2.87
CA PHE A 157 -24.02 5.06 2.02
C PHE A 157 -22.75 5.27 2.85
N ALA A 158 -22.83 6.12 3.88
CA ALA A 158 -21.69 6.40 4.75
C ALA A 158 -21.22 5.13 5.49
N THR A 159 -22.14 4.24 5.87
CA THR A 159 -21.82 2.95 6.50
C THR A 159 -21.17 1.98 5.51
N VAL A 160 -21.66 1.90 4.27
CA VAL A 160 -21.03 1.12 3.21
C VAL A 160 -19.61 1.63 2.97
N VAL A 161 -19.42 2.95 2.82
CA VAL A 161 -18.08 3.55 2.71
C VAL A 161 -17.24 3.23 3.94
N ALA A 162 -17.78 3.34 5.15
CA ALA A 162 -17.07 3.02 6.40
C ALA A 162 -16.51 1.60 6.44
N VAL A 163 -17.30 0.63 5.98
CA VAL A 163 -16.97 -0.79 6.03
C VAL A 163 -16.00 -1.16 4.91
N PHE A 164 -16.27 -0.68 3.69
CA PHE A 164 -15.47 -1.04 2.53
C PHE A 164 -14.18 -0.26 2.43
N THR A 165 -14.09 0.97 2.96
CA THR A 165 -12.85 1.74 2.82
C THR A 165 -11.65 1.13 3.54
N PRO A 166 -11.70 0.66 4.80
CA PRO A 166 -10.56 -0.03 5.41
C PRO A 166 -10.23 -1.35 4.72
N LEU A 167 -11.21 -1.99 4.07
CA LEU A 167 -10.97 -3.19 3.26
C LEU A 167 -10.24 -2.85 1.96
N LEU A 168 -10.63 -1.76 1.29
CA LEU A 168 -10.09 -1.35 -0.01
C LEU A 168 -8.81 -0.51 0.10
N THR A 169 -8.62 0.22 1.20
CA THR A 169 -7.47 1.12 1.40
C THR A 169 -6.13 0.39 1.28
N PRO A 170 -5.91 -0.80 1.88
CA PRO A 170 -4.69 -1.57 1.68
C PRO A 170 -4.45 -1.93 0.22
N TRP A 171 -5.51 -2.28 -0.52
CA TRP A 171 -5.41 -2.57 -1.95
C TRP A 171 -5.07 -1.33 -2.77
N LEU A 172 -5.68 -0.19 -2.44
CA LEU A 172 -5.35 1.09 -3.07
C LEU A 172 -3.89 1.48 -2.78
N ILE A 173 -3.42 1.35 -1.54
CA ILE A 173 -2.02 1.61 -1.19
C ILE A 173 -1.08 0.65 -1.92
N LEU A 174 -1.42 -0.65 -1.97
CA LEU A 174 -0.63 -1.64 -2.68
C LEU A 174 -0.57 -1.32 -4.18
N ILE A 175 -1.71 -1.08 -4.82
CA ILE A 175 -1.79 -0.84 -6.26
C ILE A 175 -1.16 0.50 -6.62
N TYR A 176 -1.53 1.59 -5.96
CA TYR A 176 -1.12 2.94 -6.32
C TYR A 176 0.18 3.38 -5.66
N GLY A 177 0.43 2.95 -4.41
CA GLY A 177 1.63 3.31 -3.66
C GLY A 177 2.83 2.40 -3.95
N ILE A 178 2.60 1.13 -4.30
CA ILE A 178 3.69 0.16 -4.51
C ILE A 178 3.75 -0.28 -5.98
N ILE A 179 2.70 -0.90 -6.50
CA ILE A 179 2.71 -1.52 -7.84
C ILE A 179 2.87 -0.48 -8.95
N SER A 180 2.15 0.65 -8.89
CA SER A 180 2.21 1.71 -9.89
C SER A 180 3.61 2.36 -10.03
N PRO A 181 4.26 2.86 -8.96
CA PRO A 181 5.61 3.41 -9.07
C PRO A 181 6.63 2.34 -9.44
N LEU A 182 6.49 1.10 -8.95
CA LEU A 182 7.34 -0.01 -9.40
C LEU A 182 7.19 -0.26 -10.91
N GLY A 183 5.96 -0.27 -11.44
CA GLY A 183 5.70 -0.44 -12.86
C GLY A 183 6.31 0.68 -13.71
N ARG A 184 6.21 1.94 -13.26
CA ARG A 184 6.86 3.08 -13.92
C ARG A 184 8.38 3.00 -13.86
N GLY A 185 8.94 2.64 -12.71
CA GLY A 185 10.38 2.44 -12.52
C GLY A 185 10.92 1.31 -13.40
N LEU A 186 10.21 0.18 -13.45
CA LEU A 186 10.52 -0.92 -14.34
C LEU A 186 10.47 -0.48 -15.80
N ASN A 187 9.42 0.23 -16.22
CA ASN A 187 9.32 0.75 -17.59
C ASN A 187 10.51 1.67 -17.92
N PHE A 188 10.90 2.55 -17.00
CA PHE A 188 12.08 3.41 -17.16
C PHE A 188 13.38 2.60 -17.33
N ILE A 189 13.59 1.57 -16.50
CA ILE A 189 14.74 0.67 -16.59
C ILE A 189 14.73 -0.09 -17.92
N PHE A 190 13.56 -0.59 -18.33
CA PHE A 190 13.37 -1.38 -19.55
C PHE A 190 13.38 -0.56 -20.85
N ASN A 191 13.30 0.77 -20.78
CA ASN A 191 13.31 1.61 -21.98
C ASN A 191 14.73 1.90 -22.51
N ARG A 192 15.79 1.39 -21.86
CA ARG A 192 17.17 1.45 -22.39
C ARG A 192 17.38 0.39 -23.49
N ASN A 193 18.28 0.65 -24.43
CA ASN A 193 18.56 -0.20 -25.60
C ASN A 193 19.02 -1.64 -25.28
N ASN A 194 19.36 -1.98 -24.04
CA ASN A 194 19.69 -3.34 -23.59
C ASN A 194 19.49 -3.49 -22.06
N PRO A 195 18.25 -3.65 -21.57
CA PRO A 195 17.97 -3.62 -20.12
C PRO A 195 18.25 -4.95 -19.41
N GLY A 196 18.41 -6.05 -20.16
CA GLY A 196 18.53 -7.40 -19.61
C GLY A 196 19.78 -7.58 -18.74
N TRP A 197 20.91 -6.97 -19.09
CA TRP A 197 22.15 -7.09 -18.32
C TRP A 197 22.01 -6.57 -16.88
N LEU A 198 21.41 -5.38 -16.69
CA LEU A 198 21.28 -4.78 -15.37
C LEU A 198 20.35 -5.61 -14.47
N LEU A 199 19.27 -6.14 -15.04
CA LEU A 199 18.36 -7.01 -14.30
C LEU A 199 19.01 -8.33 -13.92
N ARG A 200 19.81 -8.92 -14.81
CA ARG A 200 20.58 -10.13 -14.49
C ARG A 200 21.61 -9.87 -13.41
N LEU A 201 22.30 -8.73 -13.45
CA LEU A 201 23.26 -8.34 -12.41
C LEU A 201 22.56 -8.14 -11.06
N LEU A 202 21.39 -7.50 -11.07
CA LEU A 202 20.58 -7.29 -9.88
C LEU A 202 20.07 -8.62 -9.33
N ALA A 203 19.55 -9.49 -10.19
CA ALA A 203 19.12 -10.85 -9.86
C ALA A 203 20.26 -11.64 -9.21
N PHE A 204 21.43 -11.62 -9.83
CA PHE A 204 22.62 -12.31 -9.35
C PHE A 204 23.05 -11.79 -7.98
N THR A 205 23.07 -10.46 -7.80
CA THR A 205 23.44 -9.83 -6.53
C THR A 205 22.44 -10.17 -5.42
N LEU A 206 21.14 -10.13 -5.71
CA LEU A 206 20.09 -10.52 -4.76
C LEU A 206 20.21 -12.00 -4.37
N PHE A 207 20.41 -12.88 -5.35
CA PHE A 207 20.59 -14.30 -5.12
C PHE A 207 21.81 -14.57 -4.24
N LEU A 208 22.96 -13.98 -4.59
CA LEU A 208 24.20 -14.14 -3.84
C LEU A 208 24.02 -13.65 -2.40
N THR A 209 23.45 -12.46 -2.21
CA THR A 209 23.21 -11.89 -0.88
C THR A 209 22.24 -12.74 -0.06
N GLY A 210 21.16 -13.20 -0.68
CA GLY A 210 20.19 -14.07 -0.03
C GLY A 210 20.77 -15.42 0.37
N PHE A 211 21.62 -16.00 -0.48
CA PHE A 211 22.38 -17.21 -0.19
C PHE A 211 23.33 -17.04 0.99
N HIS A 212 24.03 -15.90 1.10
CA HIS A 212 24.89 -15.64 2.26
C HIS A 212 24.09 -15.62 3.58
N PHE A 213 22.91 -15.00 3.61
CA PHE A 213 22.07 -14.99 4.81
C PHE A 213 21.46 -16.34 5.13
N ASP A 214 21.09 -17.13 4.11
CA ASP A 214 20.56 -18.47 4.31
C ASP A 214 21.63 -19.42 4.86
N LEU A 215 22.87 -19.34 4.36
CA LEU A 215 24.01 -20.10 4.90
C LEU A 215 24.31 -19.76 6.35
N LEU A 216 24.31 -18.47 6.72
CA LEU A 216 24.55 -18.06 8.11
C LEU A 216 23.44 -18.54 9.06
N ALA A 217 22.24 -18.82 8.55
CA ALA A 217 21.10 -19.27 9.32
C ALA A 217 20.91 -20.80 9.35
N SER A 218 21.72 -21.56 8.60
CA SER A 218 21.73 -23.02 8.55
C SER A 218 22.83 -23.63 9.40
#